data_AF-A0A8T6DUF4-F1
#
_entry.id   AF-A0A8T6DUF4-F1
#
_cell.length_a   1.000
_cell.length_b   1.000
_cell.length_c   1.000
_cell.angle_alpha   90.00
_cell.angle_beta   90.00
_cell.angle_gamma   90.00
#
_symmetry.space_group_name_H-M   'P 1'
#
loop_
_entity.id
_entity.type
_entity.pdbx_description
1 polymer ?
#
loop_
_entity_poly.entity_id
_entity_poly.type
_entity_poly.pdbx_seq_one_letter_code
_entity_poly.pdbx_strand_id
1 'polypeptide(L)'
;MKPISRRLALQLAPVLALAYAAAAPAAELDPATAEGNIAINRKIHCSMEDASPQVYQWFGRAYSRVPGEPDRHLFNLDGMNIRQCVSIDDPERGPGYRMVSRELMLYLDPQTNEVLRSFANPWTGADNDVIHVANDPVNDRPTFARTAEGEDIPFDLQDINGNWLMRVEVPLFYTNPLGGEYQTYVGGTYHATEIFDFNGDTAELLDAETPVAYPVVSWVRLAPWLPWMQMGNRVGMMYFNAMGRKLEGFEQLSATMQSEIAENYPEYVAPPDMDDTRPNETSWTFMKKIIDGADQ
;
A
#
# COMPACT_ATOMS: atom_id res chain seq x y z
N MET A 1 -21.41 -84.99 -49.91
CA MET A 1 -22.19 -83.93 -50.59
C MET A 1 -22.54 -82.84 -49.59
N LYS A 2 -22.23 -81.59 -49.97
CA LYS A 2 -22.57 -80.28 -49.37
C LYS A 2 -21.83 -79.83 -48.07
N PRO A 3 -21.31 -78.58 -48.04
CA PRO A 3 -20.37 -78.11 -47.01
C PRO A 3 -21.05 -77.36 -45.86
N ILE A 4 -20.40 -77.39 -44.69
CA ILE A 4 -20.81 -76.69 -43.46
C ILE A 4 -20.33 -75.23 -43.53
N SER A 5 -21.26 -74.29 -43.63
CA SER A 5 -21.01 -72.84 -43.55
C SER A 5 -21.01 -72.40 -42.08
N ARG A 6 -19.85 -72.05 -41.54
CA ARG A 6 -19.72 -71.31 -40.27
C ARG A 6 -19.86 -69.81 -40.56
N ARG A 7 -20.94 -69.19 -40.11
CA ARG A 7 -21.09 -67.73 -40.08
C ARG A 7 -20.36 -67.19 -38.83
N LEU A 8 -19.26 -66.48 -39.04
CA LEU A 8 -18.54 -65.74 -38.02
C LEU A 8 -19.26 -64.40 -37.81
N ALA A 9 -19.92 -64.21 -36.67
CA ALA A 9 -20.51 -62.93 -36.29
C ALA A 9 -19.41 -62.04 -35.69
N LEU A 10 -19.01 -60.99 -36.41
CA LEU A 10 -18.06 -59.99 -35.96
C LEU A 10 -18.75 -59.05 -34.97
N GLN A 11 -18.42 -59.13 -33.68
CA GLN A 11 -18.88 -58.18 -32.67
C GLN A 11 -18.03 -56.90 -32.76
N LEU A 12 -18.64 -55.81 -33.23
CA LEU A 12 -18.07 -54.46 -33.16
C LEU A 12 -18.20 -53.93 -31.73
N ALA A 13 -17.08 -53.83 -31.03
CA ALA A 13 -17.02 -53.10 -29.75
C ALA A 13 -17.01 -51.59 -30.04
N PRO A 14 -17.82 -50.77 -29.35
CA PRO A 14 -17.77 -49.32 -29.49
C PRO A 14 -16.52 -48.79 -28.81
N VAL A 15 -15.62 -48.16 -29.58
CA VAL A 15 -14.52 -47.36 -29.04
C VAL A 15 -15.13 -46.05 -28.53
N LEU A 16 -15.22 -45.91 -27.21
CA LEU A 16 -15.60 -44.67 -26.56
C LEU A 16 -14.44 -43.68 -26.69
N ALA A 17 -14.53 -42.75 -27.63
CA ALA A 17 -13.58 -41.64 -27.72
C ALA A 17 -13.84 -40.69 -26.55
N LEU A 18 -13.00 -40.74 -25.51
CA LEU A 18 -12.94 -39.66 -24.52
C LEU A 18 -12.40 -38.41 -25.22
N ALA A 19 -13.28 -37.49 -25.56
CA ALA A 19 -12.89 -36.13 -25.88
C ALA A 19 -12.33 -35.51 -24.59
N TYR A 20 -11.01 -35.34 -24.51
CA TYR A 20 -10.40 -34.42 -23.56
C TYR A 20 -10.90 -33.03 -23.93
N ALA A 21 -11.84 -32.48 -23.15
CA ALA A 21 -12.12 -31.06 -23.21
C ALA A 21 -10.85 -30.37 -22.72
N ALA A 22 -10.13 -29.71 -23.63
CA ALA A 22 -9.09 -28.77 -23.24
C ALA A 22 -9.76 -27.72 -22.36
N ALA A 23 -9.29 -27.55 -21.12
CA ALA A 23 -9.69 -26.42 -20.30
C ALA A 23 -9.43 -25.15 -21.12
N ALA A 24 -10.42 -24.26 -21.20
CA ALA A 24 -10.18 -22.93 -21.75
C ALA A 24 -9.01 -22.31 -20.96
N PRO A 25 -8.10 -21.58 -21.61
CA PRO A 25 -7.08 -20.83 -20.87
C PRO A 25 -7.79 -19.96 -19.83
N ALA A 26 -7.28 -19.95 -18.60
CA ALA A 26 -7.76 -19.05 -17.56
C ALA A 26 -7.77 -17.63 -18.12
N ALA A 27 -8.80 -16.84 -17.79
CA ALA A 27 -8.86 -15.46 -18.23
C ALA A 27 -7.67 -14.71 -17.60
N GLU A 28 -6.82 -14.12 -18.44
CA GLU A 28 -5.62 -13.40 -18.02
C GLU A 28 -5.83 -11.90 -18.27
N LEU A 29 -5.45 -11.07 -17.31
CA LEU A 29 -5.44 -9.61 -17.46
C LEU A 29 -4.35 -9.23 -18.45
N ASP A 30 -4.70 -8.49 -19.51
CA ASP A 30 -3.74 -8.07 -20.53
C ASP A 30 -3.11 -6.70 -20.18
N PRO A 31 -1.85 -6.65 -19.70
CA PRO A 31 -1.19 -5.40 -19.31
C PRO A 31 -1.03 -4.41 -20.48
N ALA A 32 -1.17 -4.84 -21.73
CA ALA A 32 -1.08 -3.96 -22.90
C ALA A 32 -2.36 -3.14 -23.15
N THR A 33 -3.46 -3.43 -22.43
CA THR A 33 -4.76 -2.76 -22.60
C THR A 33 -5.06 -1.82 -21.44
N ALA A 34 -5.93 -0.83 -21.66
CA ALA A 34 -6.41 0.04 -20.59
C ALA A 34 -7.21 -0.74 -19.53
N GLU A 35 -8.04 -1.70 -19.97
CA GLU A 35 -8.83 -2.56 -19.10
C GLU A 35 -7.94 -3.45 -18.21
N GLY A 36 -6.88 -4.04 -18.78
CA GLY A 36 -5.92 -4.82 -18.01
C GLY A 36 -5.08 -3.94 -17.09
N ASN A 37 -4.66 -2.75 -17.52
CA ASN A 37 -3.93 -1.81 -16.66
C ASN A 37 -4.74 -1.44 -15.41
N ILE A 38 -5.98 -0.96 -15.58
CA ILE A 38 -6.77 -0.52 -14.43
C ILE A 38 -7.05 -1.69 -13.47
N ALA A 39 -7.28 -2.89 -13.99
CA ALA A 39 -7.47 -4.10 -13.21
C ALA A 39 -6.20 -4.49 -12.43
N ILE A 40 -5.05 -4.57 -13.11
CA ILE A 40 -3.74 -4.92 -12.53
C ILE A 40 -3.36 -3.91 -11.45
N ASN A 41 -3.40 -2.61 -11.78
CA ASN A 41 -3.03 -1.55 -10.86
C ASN A 41 -3.93 -1.55 -9.62
N ARG A 42 -5.25 -1.68 -9.82
CA ARG A 42 -6.21 -1.82 -8.71
C ARG A 42 -5.94 -3.06 -7.86
N LYS A 43 -5.60 -4.20 -8.47
CA LYS A 43 -5.29 -5.47 -7.79
C LYS A 43 -4.02 -5.38 -6.94
N ILE A 44 -3.04 -4.56 -7.33
CA ILE A 44 -1.86 -4.25 -6.50
C ILE A 44 -2.31 -3.52 -5.23
N HIS A 45 -3.08 -2.45 -5.34
CA HIS A 45 -3.45 -1.64 -4.18
C HIS A 45 -4.55 -2.27 -3.32
N CYS A 46 -5.65 -2.72 -3.92
CA CYS A 46 -6.87 -3.19 -3.26
C CYS A 46 -7.27 -4.60 -3.75
N SER A 47 -8.59 -4.83 -3.82
CA SER A 47 -9.28 -5.87 -4.60
C SER A 47 -9.85 -5.25 -5.87
N MET A 48 -10.01 -6.04 -6.93
CA MET A 48 -10.80 -5.68 -8.11
C MET A 48 -12.29 -5.49 -7.80
N GLU A 49 -12.77 -6.00 -6.68
CA GLU A 49 -14.14 -5.82 -6.19
C GLU A 49 -14.25 -4.53 -5.36
N ASP A 50 -15.38 -3.83 -5.49
CA ASP A 50 -15.70 -2.67 -4.67
C ASP A 50 -15.98 -3.10 -3.22
N ALA A 51 -15.74 -2.18 -2.28
CA ALA A 51 -16.04 -2.38 -0.86
C ALA A 51 -15.40 -3.63 -0.22
N SER A 52 -14.23 -4.04 -0.71
CA SER A 52 -13.46 -5.18 -0.20
C SER A 52 -12.22 -4.69 0.55
N PRO A 53 -12.25 -4.64 1.91
CA PRO A 53 -11.13 -4.17 2.71
C PRO A 53 -9.89 -5.04 2.50
N GLN A 54 -8.77 -4.37 2.27
CA GLN A 54 -7.44 -4.96 2.15
C GLN A 54 -6.53 -4.33 3.19
N VAL A 55 -5.60 -5.13 3.73
CA VAL A 55 -4.66 -4.69 4.76
C VAL A 55 -3.24 -4.89 4.26
N TYR A 56 -2.42 -3.87 4.39
CA TYR A 56 -0.97 -4.00 4.34
C TYR A 56 -0.40 -3.87 5.74
N GLN A 57 0.67 -4.60 6.02
CA GLN A 57 1.53 -4.37 7.17
C GLN A 57 2.99 -4.31 6.73
N TRP A 58 3.77 -3.44 7.37
CA TRP A 58 5.20 -3.32 7.19
C TRP A 58 5.93 -3.15 8.53
N PHE A 59 7.17 -3.61 8.55
CA PHE A 59 8.08 -3.47 9.68
C PHE A 59 9.38 -2.85 9.21
N GLY A 60 10.01 -2.05 10.07
CA GLY A 60 11.18 -1.31 9.64
C GLY A 60 11.93 -0.64 10.76
N ARG A 61 12.78 0.30 10.36
CA ARG A 61 13.62 1.08 11.27
C ARG A 61 13.72 2.52 10.81
N ALA A 62 13.78 3.42 11.77
CA ALA A 62 14.04 4.83 11.58
C ALA A 62 15.41 5.21 12.16
N TYR A 63 16.18 5.95 11.38
CA TYR A 63 17.49 6.44 11.77
C TYR A 63 17.58 7.95 11.61
N SER A 64 18.41 8.58 12.43
CA SER A 64 18.85 9.95 12.18
C SER A 64 20.07 10.00 11.28
N ARG A 65 20.19 11.08 10.51
CA ARG A 65 21.40 11.48 9.81
C ARG A 65 21.75 12.93 10.11
N VAL A 66 22.88 13.13 10.79
CA VAL A 66 23.35 14.45 11.23
C VAL A 66 24.83 14.61 10.86
N PRO A 67 25.24 15.71 10.20
CA PRO A 67 26.64 15.93 9.88
C PRO A 67 27.54 15.92 11.12
N GLY A 68 28.62 15.14 11.07
CA GLY A 68 29.64 15.11 12.12
C GLY A 68 29.38 14.15 13.28
N GLU A 69 28.30 13.37 13.25
CA GLU A 69 28.06 12.28 14.21
C GLU A 69 27.59 11.00 13.52
N PRO A 70 27.75 9.81 14.15
CA PRO A 70 27.20 8.57 13.62
C PRO A 70 25.66 8.60 13.55
N ASP A 71 25.11 8.02 12.49
CA ASP A 71 23.67 7.76 12.38
C ASP A 71 23.19 6.92 13.57
N ARG A 72 22.04 7.28 14.15
CA ARG A 72 21.50 6.63 15.36
C ARG A 72 20.24 5.86 14.98
N HIS A 73 20.12 4.61 15.44
CA HIS A 73 18.88 3.86 15.35
C HIS A 73 17.92 4.42 16.39
N LEU A 74 16.87 5.11 15.93
CA LEU A 74 15.94 5.79 16.82
C LEU A 74 14.78 4.89 17.18
N PHE A 75 14.15 4.26 16.19
CA PHE A 75 12.90 3.53 16.37
C PHE A 75 12.88 2.27 15.51
N ASN A 76 12.36 1.18 16.06
CA ASN A 76 11.75 0.14 15.22
C ASN A 76 10.36 0.63 14.78
N LEU A 77 9.85 0.10 13.68
CA LEU A 77 8.57 0.49 13.10
C LEU A 77 7.66 -0.73 12.98
N ASP A 78 6.39 -0.53 13.29
CA ASP A 78 5.29 -1.44 12.97
C ASP A 78 4.15 -0.60 12.42
N GLY A 79 3.86 -0.74 11.14
CA GLY A 79 2.88 0.06 10.44
C GLY A 79 1.90 -0.78 9.64
N MET A 80 0.69 -0.26 9.49
CA MET A 80 -0.37 -0.86 8.72
C MET A 80 -1.12 0.21 7.94
N ASN A 81 -1.75 -0.25 6.86
CA ASN A 81 -2.73 0.54 6.14
C ASN A 81 -3.91 -0.37 5.79
N ILE A 82 -5.11 0.05 6.17
CA ILE A 82 -6.36 -0.60 5.80
C ILE A 82 -7.08 0.25 4.77
N ARG A 83 -7.42 -0.38 3.65
CA ARG A 83 -7.90 0.33 2.45
C ARG A 83 -8.97 -0.43 1.71
N GLN A 84 -9.76 0.29 0.93
CA GLN A 84 -10.66 -0.28 -0.07
C GLN A 84 -10.69 0.60 -1.31
N CYS A 85 -11.08 0.01 -2.44
CA CYS A 85 -11.23 0.71 -3.70
C CYS A 85 -12.70 0.74 -4.13
N VAL A 86 -13.04 1.80 -4.85
CA VAL A 86 -14.38 2.09 -5.36
C VAL A 86 -14.26 2.37 -6.85
N SER A 87 -15.10 1.73 -7.65
CA SER A 87 -15.18 1.99 -9.08
C SER A 87 -15.73 3.38 -9.33
N ILE A 88 -15.15 4.08 -10.29
CA ILE A 88 -15.60 5.38 -10.75
C ILE A 88 -15.60 5.40 -12.27
N ASP A 89 -16.43 6.25 -12.86
CA ASP A 89 -16.45 6.47 -14.30
C ASP A 89 -16.18 7.94 -14.59
N ASP A 90 -15.29 8.18 -15.55
CA ASP A 90 -14.99 9.49 -16.09
C ASP A 90 -15.49 9.55 -17.55
N PRO A 91 -16.17 10.64 -17.97
CA PRO A 91 -16.73 10.74 -19.32
C PRO A 91 -15.70 10.62 -20.45
N GLU A 92 -14.45 11.00 -20.21
CA GLU A 92 -13.37 11.03 -21.21
C GLU A 92 -12.43 9.83 -21.02
N ARG A 93 -12.09 9.53 -19.76
CA ARG A 93 -11.11 8.49 -19.41
C ARG A 93 -11.72 7.10 -19.21
N GLY A 94 -13.05 7.02 -19.11
CA GLY A 94 -13.77 5.77 -18.90
C GLY A 94 -13.63 5.24 -17.46
N PRO A 95 -13.65 3.91 -17.27
CA PRO A 95 -13.62 3.31 -15.95
C PRO A 95 -12.28 3.57 -15.25
N GLY A 96 -12.37 3.86 -13.96
CA GLY A 96 -11.26 4.05 -13.06
C GLY A 96 -11.59 3.52 -11.69
N TYR A 97 -10.70 3.79 -10.73
CA TYR A 97 -10.99 3.55 -9.33
C TYR A 97 -10.46 4.68 -8.47
N ARG A 98 -11.00 4.77 -7.25
CA ARG A 98 -10.45 5.59 -6.17
C ARG A 98 -10.20 4.72 -4.95
N MET A 99 -9.10 4.97 -4.27
CA MET A 99 -8.75 4.29 -3.02
C MET A 99 -9.10 5.18 -1.84
N VAL A 100 -9.73 4.59 -0.82
CA VAL A 100 -9.88 5.21 0.51
C VAL A 100 -9.15 4.38 1.54
N SER A 101 -8.40 5.03 2.44
CA SER A 101 -7.61 4.30 3.43
C SER A 101 -7.34 5.04 4.74
N ARG A 102 -6.98 4.26 5.77
CA ARG A 102 -6.40 4.72 7.02
C ARG A 102 -5.00 4.14 7.18
N GLU A 103 -4.10 4.91 7.78
CA GLU A 103 -2.73 4.49 8.04
C GLU A 103 -2.35 4.70 9.50
N LEU A 104 -1.86 3.64 10.13
CA LEU A 104 -1.33 3.66 11.49
C LEU A 104 0.12 3.17 11.46
N MET A 105 1.05 3.92 12.04
CA MET A 105 2.43 3.46 12.24
C MET A 105 2.92 3.82 13.63
N LEU A 106 3.28 2.76 14.35
CA LEU A 106 3.83 2.82 15.69
C LEU A 106 5.35 3.01 15.63
N TYR A 107 5.84 3.88 16.50
CA TYR A 107 7.27 4.01 16.80
C TYR A 107 7.56 3.13 18.01
N LEU A 108 8.47 2.19 17.85
CA LEU A 108 8.81 1.20 18.87
C LEU A 108 10.23 1.40 19.38
N ASP A 109 10.47 0.98 20.61
CA ASP A 109 11.80 1.04 21.21
C ASP A 109 12.77 0.18 20.38
N PRO A 110 13.95 0.71 20.02
CA PRO A 110 14.88 0.04 19.11
C PRO A 110 15.50 -1.24 19.71
N GLN A 111 15.41 -1.44 21.02
CA GLN A 111 15.95 -2.60 21.75
C GLN A 111 14.85 -3.59 22.17
N THR A 112 13.70 -3.10 22.64
CA THR A 112 12.65 -3.95 23.24
C THR A 112 11.45 -4.21 22.34
N ASN A 113 11.23 -3.39 21.29
CA ASN A 113 10.00 -3.33 20.49
C ASN A 113 8.74 -2.94 21.30
N GLU A 114 8.89 -2.39 22.50
CA GLU A 114 7.77 -1.79 23.22
C GLU A 114 7.30 -0.52 22.50
N VAL A 115 5.99 -0.26 22.52
CA VAL A 115 5.41 0.95 21.91
C VAL A 115 5.92 2.17 22.67
N LEU A 116 6.63 3.06 21.98
CA LEU A 116 7.21 4.23 22.62
C LEU A 116 6.13 5.24 22.96
N ARG A 117 6.08 5.64 24.24
CA ARG A 117 5.22 6.72 24.71
C ARG A 117 5.97 8.04 24.88
N SER A 118 7.25 7.96 25.23
CA SER A 118 8.13 9.12 25.35
C SER A 118 9.48 8.87 24.67
N PHE A 119 10.17 9.94 24.31
CA PHE A 119 11.45 9.93 23.62
C PHE A 119 12.43 10.88 24.30
N ALA A 120 13.43 10.29 24.95
CA ALA A 120 14.56 11.03 25.49
C ALA A 120 15.41 11.61 24.36
N ASN A 121 15.14 12.85 23.98
CA ASN A 121 15.74 13.48 22.83
C ASN A 121 17.20 13.85 23.10
N PRO A 122 18.16 13.18 22.46
CA PRO A 122 19.57 13.33 22.81
C PRO A 122 20.18 14.64 22.29
N TRP A 123 19.43 15.40 21.50
CA TRP A 123 19.87 16.64 20.87
C TRP A 123 19.38 17.88 21.60
N THR A 124 18.19 17.81 22.21
CA THR A 124 17.59 18.91 22.99
C THR A 124 17.68 18.67 24.50
N GLY A 125 17.87 17.43 24.93
CA GLY A 125 17.83 17.02 26.34
C GLY A 125 16.41 16.97 26.92
N ALA A 126 15.38 17.19 26.10
CA ALA A 126 13.98 17.08 26.50
C ALA A 126 13.51 15.63 26.47
N ASP A 127 12.47 15.32 27.23
CA ASP A 127 11.65 14.14 27.03
C ASP A 127 10.42 14.55 26.22
N ASN A 128 10.29 14.03 25.01
CA ASN A 128 9.20 14.38 24.09
C ASN A 128 8.14 13.28 24.11
N ASP A 129 6.86 13.65 24.26
CA ASP A 129 5.75 12.71 24.02
C ASP A 129 5.78 12.25 22.56
N VAL A 130 5.70 10.93 22.38
CA VAL A 130 5.73 10.32 21.05
C VAL A 130 4.33 10.38 20.45
N ILE A 131 4.25 10.95 19.25
CA ILE A 131 3.01 10.96 18.47
C ILE A 131 3.20 10.00 17.30
N HIS A 132 2.50 8.86 17.36
CA HIS A 132 2.47 7.88 16.29
C HIS A 132 1.78 8.44 15.04
N VAL A 133 2.03 7.82 13.89
CA VAL A 133 1.31 8.16 12.68
C VAL A 133 -0.09 7.57 12.80
N ALA A 134 -1.11 8.42 12.76
CA ALA A 134 -2.51 8.04 12.77
C ALA A 134 -3.23 8.92 11.72
N ASN A 135 -2.97 8.63 10.45
CA ASN A 135 -3.51 9.41 9.35
C ASN A 135 -4.88 8.85 8.95
N ASP A 136 -5.91 9.69 9.06
CA ASP A 136 -7.26 9.39 8.59
C ASP A 136 -7.91 10.63 7.93
N PRO A 137 -8.11 10.64 6.60
CA PRO A 137 -7.81 9.58 5.63
C PRO A 137 -6.43 9.72 4.95
N VAL A 138 -5.99 8.67 4.25
CA VAL A 138 -4.87 8.69 3.28
C VAL A 138 -5.36 8.14 1.93
N ASN A 139 -6.02 8.98 1.16
CA ASN A 139 -6.68 8.58 -0.09
C ASN A 139 -5.79 8.85 -1.30
N ASP A 140 -5.87 7.98 -2.30
CA ASP A 140 -5.26 8.29 -3.60
C ASP A 140 -6.21 9.11 -4.45
N ARG A 141 -5.64 9.89 -5.37
CA ARG A 141 -6.42 10.51 -6.44
C ARG A 141 -7.04 9.40 -7.30
N PRO A 142 -8.20 9.68 -7.93
CA PRO A 142 -8.73 8.85 -9.01
C PRO A 142 -7.67 8.36 -10.00
N THR A 143 -7.57 7.05 -10.18
CA THR A 143 -6.70 6.41 -11.16
C THR A 143 -7.52 5.99 -12.36
N PHE A 144 -6.98 6.26 -13.55
CA PHE A 144 -7.56 5.86 -14.84
C PHE A 144 -6.46 5.30 -15.73
N ALA A 145 -6.83 4.39 -16.63
CA ALA A 145 -5.92 3.81 -17.62
C ALA A 145 -6.07 4.45 -19.01
N ARG A 146 -6.67 5.65 -19.08
CA ARG A 146 -6.71 6.48 -20.29
C ARG A 146 -6.33 7.93 -19.97
N THR A 147 -5.71 8.60 -20.94
CA THR A 147 -5.44 10.04 -20.88
C THR A 147 -6.74 10.85 -21.02
N ALA A 148 -6.71 12.16 -20.73
CA ALA A 148 -7.87 13.03 -20.95
C ALA A 148 -8.29 13.10 -22.42
N GLU A 149 -7.36 12.83 -23.34
CA GLU A 149 -7.59 12.73 -24.78
C GLU A 149 -8.18 11.37 -25.21
N GLY A 150 -8.34 10.43 -24.26
CA GLY A 150 -8.90 9.10 -24.50
C GLY A 150 -7.90 8.06 -25.00
N GLU A 151 -6.59 8.33 -24.92
CA GLU A 151 -5.55 7.37 -25.32
C GLU A 151 -5.31 6.33 -24.22
N ASP A 152 -5.23 5.06 -24.60
CA ASP A 152 -4.96 3.96 -23.68
C ASP A 152 -3.55 4.07 -23.07
N ILE A 153 -3.47 3.88 -21.76
CA ILE A 153 -2.24 3.78 -20.99
C ILE A 153 -2.05 2.29 -20.65
N PRO A 154 -1.04 1.60 -21.19
CA PRO A 154 -0.73 0.24 -20.78
C PRO A 154 -0.08 0.23 -19.38
N PHE A 155 -0.16 -0.91 -18.70
CA PHE A 155 0.61 -1.14 -17.49
C PHE A 155 2.06 -1.48 -17.85
N ASP A 156 3.02 -0.76 -17.27
CA ASP A 156 4.46 -1.05 -17.43
C ASP A 156 4.85 -2.29 -16.61
N LEU A 157 4.50 -3.48 -17.13
CA LEU A 157 4.84 -4.74 -16.50
C LEU A 157 6.31 -5.07 -16.68
N GLN A 158 7.08 -4.99 -15.59
CA GLN A 158 8.46 -5.47 -15.54
C GLN A 158 8.50 -6.85 -14.88
N ASP A 159 8.48 -7.93 -15.68
CA ASP A 159 8.62 -9.31 -15.19
C ASP A 159 10.07 -9.80 -15.31
N ILE A 160 10.62 -10.26 -14.19
CA ILE A 160 11.89 -10.99 -14.16
C ILE A 160 11.68 -12.32 -13.42
N ASN A 161 11.80 -13.43 -14.15
CA ASN A 161 11.69 -14.79 -13.62
C ASN A 161 10.34 -15.06 -12.90
N GLY A 162 9.23 -14.57 -13.45
CA GLY A 162 7.89 -14.75 -12.88
C GLY A 162 7.61 -13.87 -11.67
N ASN A 163 8.45 -12.86 -11.43
CA ASN A 163 8.22 -11.84 -10.42
C ASN A 163 8.10 -10.47 -11.10
N TRP A 164 6.99 -9.81 -10.88
CA TRP A 164 6.79 -8.45 -11.37
C TRP A 164 7.42 -7.44 -10.41
N LEU A 165 7.86 -6.31 -10.96
CA LEU A 165 8.51 -5.24 -10.22
C LEU A 165 7.84 -3.89 -10.55
N MET A 166 7.45 -3.15 -9.53
CA MET A 166 6.91 -1.80 -9.66
C MET A 166 7.62 -0.88 -8.67
N ARG A 167 7.98 0.32 -9.13
CA ARG A 167 8.60 1.37 -8.31
C ARG A 167 7.75 2.62 -8.37
N VAL A 168 7.65 3.32 -7.26
CA VAL A 168 6.93 4.59 -7.15
C VAL A 168 7.73 5.54 -6.27
N GLU A 169 8.19 6.64 -6.85
CA GLU A 169 8.77 7.74 -6.11
C GLU A 169 7.77 8.89 -5.95
N VAL A 170 7.56 9.32 -4.71
CA VAL A 170 6.68 10.44 -4.35
C VAL A 170 7.54 11.56 -3.76
N PRO A 171 8.08 12.47 -4.60
CA PRO A 171 8.77 13.67 -4.12
C PRO A 171 7.74 14.68 -3.58
N LEU A 172 7.86 15.00 -2.30
CA LEU A 172 6.96 15.92 -1.58
C LEU A 172 7.66 17.26 -1.36
N PHE A 173 7.06 18.33 -1.88
CA PHE A 173 7.51 19.71 -1.65
C PHE A 173 6.31 20.65 -1.55
N TYR A 174 5.91 21.00 -0.33
CA TYR A 174 4.70 21.81 -0.08
C TYR A 174 4.83 22.66 1.18
N THR A 175 3.99 23.70 1.30
CA THR A 175 3.94 24.58 2.48
C THR A 175 3.67 23.77 3.74
N ASN A 176 4.57 23.84 4.73
CA ASN A 176 4.44 23.08 5.95
C ASN A 176 3.20 23.55 6.75
N PRO A 177 2.24 22.67 7.09
CA PRO A 177 1.04 23.02 7.84
C PRO A 177 1.29 23.57 9.24
N LEU A 178 2.45 23.26 9.83
CA LEU A 178 2.89 23.75 11.14
C LEU A 178 3.74 25.02 11.06
N GLY A 179 4.04 25.51 9.85
CA GLY A 179 4.74 26.78 9.67
C GLY A 179 3.79 27.99 9.61
N GLY A 180 4.35 29.20 9.57
CA GLY A 180 3.59 30.44 9.43
C GLY A 180 3.35 30.88 7.98
N GLU A 181 2.76 32.06 7.78
CA GLU A 181 2.38 32.60 6.46
C GLU A 181 3.58 32.93 5.54
N TYR A 182 4.76 33.19 6.11
CA TYR A 182 5.92 33.69 5.36
C TYR A 182 6.98 32.63 5.01
N GLN A 183 6.60 31.35 5.01
CA GLN A 183 7.52 30.22 4.79
C GLN A 183 8.33 30.33 3.49
N THR A 184 7.74 30.87 2.42
CA THR A 184 8.42 31.11 1.13
C THR A 184 9.67 31.99 1.26
N TYR A 185 9.70 32.92 2.23
CA TYR A 185 10.84 33.81 2.45
C TYR A 185 11.91 33.24 3.38
N VAL A 186 11.55 32.28 4.24
CA VAL A 186 12.42 31.76 5.31
C VAL A 186 12.77 30.28 5.16
N GLY A 187 12.30 29.62 4.09
CA GLY A 187 12.62 28.22 3.79
C GLY A 187 11.92 27.21 4.70
N GLY A 188 10.69 27.50 5.14
CA GLY A 188 9.91 26.64 6.04
C GLY A 188 9.15 25.49 5.34
N THR A 189 9.34 25.31 4.03
CA THR A 189 8.66 24.31 3.22
C THR A 189 8.96 22.89 3.69
N TYR A 190 7.93 22.03 3.72
CA TYR A 190 8.13 20.62 3.95
C TYR A 190 8.74 19.96 2.71
N HIS A 191 9.83 19.22 2.91
CA HIS A 191 10.53 18.52 1.84
C HIS A 191 10.84 17.09 2.28
N ALA A 192 10.21 16.13 1.63
CA ALA A 192 10.45 14.71 1.88
C ALA A 192 10.37 13.92 0.57
N THR A 193 10.84 12.69 0.61
CA THR A 193 10.65 11.73 -0.48
C THR A 193 10.18 10.43 0.11
N GLU A 194 9.12 9.87 -0.45
CA GLU A 194 8.73 8.48 -0.22
C GLU A 194 9.06 7.66 -1.46
N ILE A 195 9.56 6.46 -1.25
CA ILE A 195 10.01 5.55 -2.29
C ILE A 195 9.40 4.20 -1.96
N PHE A 196 8.59 3.68 -2.87
CA PHE A 196 7.92 2.40 -2.73
C PHE A 196 8.40 1.45 -3.81
N ASP A 197 8.73 0.22 -3.41
CA ASP A 197 8.97 -0.88 -4.33
C ASP A 197 7.98 -2.00 -4.04
N PHE A 198 7.19 -2.39 -5.04
CA PHE A 198 6.26 -3.51 -4.96
C PHE A 198 6.75 -4.66 -5.85
N ASN A 199 6.54 -5.89 -5.37
CA ASN A 199 6.80 -7.08 -6.16
C ASN A 199 5.92 -8.25 -5.71
N GLY A 200 5.77 -9.25 -6.58
CA GLY A 200 5.03 -10.47 -6.30
C GLY A 200 5.06 -11.42 -7.48
N ASP A 201 4.29 -12.50 -7.38
CA ASP A 201 4.16 -13.49 -8.46
C ASP A 201 3.36 -12.90 -9.64
N THR A 202 3.91 -12.99 -10.86
CA THR A 202 3.25 -12.45 -12.06
C THR A 202 1.98 -13.20 -12.39
N ALA A 203 1.94 -14.52 -12.20
CA ALA A 203 0.74 -15.31 -12.50
C ALA A 203 -0.39 -14.96 -11.54
N GLU A 204 -0.10 -14.73 -10.25
CA GLU A 204 -1.08 -14.20 -9.29
C GLU A 204 -1.59 -12.82 -9.72
N LEU A 205 -0.70 -11.92 -10.15
CA LEU A 205 -1.10 -10.57 -10.55
C LEU A 205 -2.01 -10.58 -11.79
N LEU A 206 -1.70 -11.41 -12.79
CA LEU A 206 -2.41 -11.44 -14.07
C LEU A 206 -3.63 -12.38 -14.09
N ASP A 207 -3.81 -13.23 -13.08
CA ASP A 207 -4.98 -14.09 -12.97
C ASP A 207 -6.28 -13.27 -12.81
N ALA A 208 -7.18 -13.32 -13.78
CA ALA A 208 -8.46 -12.59 -13.72
C ALA A 208 -9.52 -13.31 -12.88
N GLU A 209 -9.31 -14.57 -12.50
CA GLU A 209 -10.26 -15.33 -11.67
C GLU A 209 -10.14 -14.96 -10.18
N THR A 210 -9.00 -14.40 -9.76
CA THR A 210 -8.76 -13.94 -8.39
C THR A 210 -8.81 -12.42 -8.30
N PRO A 211 -9.63 -11.83 -7.40
CA PRO A 211 -9.77 -10.37 -7.34
C PRO A 211 -8.64 -9.65 -6.58
N VAL A 212 -7.77 -10.39 -5.89
CA VAL A 212 -6.71 -9.84 -5.02
C VAL A 212 -5.37 -10.48 -5.37
N ALA A 213 -4.31 -9.68 -5.38
CA ALA A 213 -2.92 -10.14 -5.36
C ALA A 213 -2.27 -9.73 -4.03
N TYR A 214 -1.26 -10.46 -3.57
CA TYR A 214 -0.61 -10.25 -2.26
C TYR A 214 0.85 -9.82 -2.38
N PRO A 215 1.14 -8.62 -2.93
CA PRO A 215 2.50 -8.15 -3.13
C PRO A 215 3.23 -7.93 -1.81
N VAL A 216 4.55 -8.06 -1.91
CA VAL A 216 5.51 -7.48 -1.00
C VAL A 216 5.64 -5.99 -1.30
N VAL A 217 5.78 -5.17 -0.26
CA VAL A 217 6.09 -3.74 -0.36
C VAL A 217 7.38 -3.45 0.40
N SER A 218 8.26 -2.67 -0.19
CA SER A 218 9.34 -1.97 0.51
C SER A 218 9.07 -0.49 0.49
N TRP A 219 9.35 0.19 1.59
CA TRP A 219 9.15 1.62 1.74
C TRP A 219 10.39 2.27 2.33
N VAL A 220 10.85 3.31 1.66
CA VAL A 220 11.87 4.23 2.17
C VAL A 220 11.28 5.61 2.24
N ARG A 221 11.50 6.29 3.37
CA ARG A 221 11.18 7.71 3.51
C ARG A 221 12.43 8.48 3.90
N LEU A 222 12.64 9.60 3.23
CA LEU A 222 13.61 10.62 3.57
C LEU A 222 12.84 11.85 4.02
N ALA A 223 13.01 12.29 5.25
CA ALA A 223 12.23 13.40 5.78
C ALA A 223 13.02 14.26 6.79
N PRO A 224 12.60 15.50 7.05
CA PRO A 224 13.08 16.26 8.20
C PRO A 224 12.72 15.55 9.51
N TRP A 225 13.19 16.10 10.63
CA TRP A 225 12.77 15.64 11.95
C TRP A 225 11.25 15.65 12.10
N LEU A 226 10.73 14.64 12.81
CA LEU A 226 9.29 14.58 13.12
C LEU A 226 8.91 15.77 14.01
N PRO A 227 7.71 16.37 13.83
CA PRO A 227 7.32 17.58 14.54
C PRO A 227 7.37 17.45 16.06
N TRP A 228 6.90 16.31 16.59
CA TRP A 228 6.84 16.02 18.02
C TRP A 228 8.22 15.87 18.66
N MET A 229 9.29 15.66 17.88
CA MET A 229 10.66 15.69 18.38
C MET A 229 11.13 17.11 18.71
N GLN A 230 10.37 18.15 18.35
CA GLN A 230 10.67 19.56 18.64
C GLN A 230 12.06 20.02 18.20
N MET A 231 12.52 19.53 17.05
CA MET A 231 13.87 19.79 16.53
C MET A 231 13.99 21.09 15.73
N GLY A 232 12.87 21.72 15.38
CA GLY A 232 12.84 22.92 14.54
C GLY A 232 13.67 22.76 13.26
N ASN A 233 14.47 23.77 12.93
CA ASN A 233 15.37 23.76 11.76
C ASN A 233 16.75 23.18 12.06
N ARG A 234 16.88 22.31 13.07
CA ARG A 234 18.18 21.69 13.39
C ARG A 234 18.68 20.91 12.16
N VAL A 235 19.95 21.14 11.81
CA VAL A 235 20.60 20.43 10.71
C VAL A 235 20.53 18.92 10.93
N GLY A 236 20.11 18.21 9.89
CA GLY A 236 19.95 16.76 9.89
C GLY A 236 18.61 16.36 9.29
N MET A 237 18.42 15.04 9.16
CA MET A 237 17.21 14.44 8.63
C MET A 237 17.00 13.06 9.23
N MET A 238 15.86 12.46 8.95
CA MET A 238 15.57 11.06 9.23
C MET A 238 15.48 10.28 7.93
N TYR A 239 15.90 9.01 8.00
CA TYR A 239 15.57 8.03 6.98
C TYR A 239 14.89 6.81 7.61
N PHE A 240 13.87 6.35 6.92
CA PHE A 240 13.06 5.19 7.30
C PHE A 240 13.28 4.13 6.23
N ASN A 241 13.41 2.88 6.63
CA ASN A 241 13.40 1.73 5.73
C ASN A 241 12.52 0.66 6.35
N ALA A 242 11.49 0.25 5.61
CA ALA A 242 10.56 -0.79 6.01
C ALA A 242 10.26 -1.74 4.85
N MET A 243 9.82 -2.94 5.21
CA MET A 243 9.34 -3.94 4.27
C MET A 243 8.12 -4.63 4.86
N GLY A 244 7.22 -5.04 3.99
CA GLY A 244 5.90 -5.52 4.34
C GLY A 244 5.26 -6.29 3.21
N ARG A 245 3.98 -6.57 3.37
CA ARG A 245 3.14 -7.19 2.34
C ARG A 245 1.68 -6.85 2.53
N LYS A 246 0.88 -7.08 1.48
CA LYS A 246 -0.56 -7.23 1.65
C LYS A 246 -0.84 -8.54 2.39
N LEU A 247 -1.72 -8.45 3.38
CA LEU A 247 -2.16 -9.56 4.23
C LEU A 247 -3.45 -10.17 3.67
N GLU A 248 -3.72 -11.42 4.03
CA GLU A 248 -4.98 -12.12 3.72
C GLU A 248 -6.13 -11.64 4.62
N GLY A 249 -5.82 -10.96 5.73
CA GLY A 249 -6.79 -10.40 6.65
C GLY A 249 -6.17 -9.57 7.77
N PHE A 250 -7.00 -8.83 8.50
CA PHE A 250 -6.61 -7.96 9.61
C PHE A 250 -5.97 -8.75 10.77
N GLU A 251 -6.38 -10.01 10.93
CA GLU A 251 -6.01 -10.93 11.99
C GLU A 251 -4.55 -11.39 11.87
N GLN A 252 -3.94 -11.19 10.70
CA GLN A 252 -2.52 -11.43 10.46
C GLN A 252 -1.63 -10.27 10.94
N LEU A 253 -2.21 -9.14 11.36
CA LEU A 253 -1.45 -8.04 11.96
C LEU A 253 -0.69 -8.52 13.20
N SER A 254 0.39 -7.82 13.55
CA SER A 254 1.14 -8.11 14.77
C SER A 254 0.24 -7.98 16.00
N ALA A 255 0.54 -8.77 17.04
CA ALA A 255 -0.21 -8.69 18.29
C ALA A 255 -0.13 -7.29 18.93
N THR A 256 1.02 -6.61 18.79
CA THR A 256 1.22 -5.23 19.23
C THR A 256 0.27 -4.28 18.50
N MET A 257 0.23 -4.34 17.16
CA MET A 257 -0.65 -3.50 16.34
C MET A 257 -2.12 -3.74 16.68
N GLN A 258 -2.56 -5.00 16.78
CA GLN A 258 -3.95 -5.32 17.16
C GLN A 258 -4.32 -4.77 18.54
N SER A 259 -3.40 -4.86 19.51
CA SER A 259 -3.63 -4.36 20.87
C SER A 259 -3.72 -2.82 20.91
N GLU A 260 -2.80 -2.13 20.23
CA GLU A 260 -2.83 -0.66 20.14
C GLU A 260 -4.06 -0.15 19.39
N ILE A 261 -4.50 -0.84 18.34
CA ILE A 261 -5.75 -0.51 17.65
C ILE A 261 -6.94 -0.63 18.60
N ALA A 262 -7.05 -1.75 19.33
CA ALA A 262 -8.17 -1.98 20.24
C ALA A 262 -8.24 -0.95 21.39
N GLU A 263 -7.09 -0.54 21.92
CA GLU A 263 -7.01 0.37 23.06
C GLU A 263 -7.06 1.86 22.68
N ASN A 264 -6.31 2.25 21.64
CA ASN A 264 -6.01 3.65 21.35
C ASN A 264 -6.52 4.14 19.98
N TYR A 265 -6.74 3.23 19.02
CA TYR A 265 -7.11 3.59 17.64
C TYR A 265 -8.28 2.74 17.09
N PRO A 266 -9.43 2.66 17.79
CA PRO A 266 -10.48 1.68 17.48
C PRO A 266 -11.10 1.85 16.08
N GLU A 267 -10.98 3.02 15.45
CA GLU A 267 -11.47 3.26 14.08
C GLU A 267 -10.62 2.55 13.01
N TYR A 268 -9.38 2.16 13.31
CA TYR A 268 -8.43 1.58 12.35
C TYR A 268 -8.67 0.09 12.07
N VAL A 269 -9.78 -0.46 12.57
CA VAL A 269 -10.26 -1.81 12.22
C VAL A 269 -10.97 -1.85 10.85
N ALA A 270 -11.30 -0.70 10.27
CA ALA A 270 -11.97 -0.58 8.98
C ALA A 270 -11.42 0.60 8.17
N PRO A 271 -11.43 0.53 6.83
CA PRO A 271 -11.14 1.69 5.99
C PRO A 271 -12.26 2.76 6.12
N PRO A 272 -12.03 4.01 5.69
CA PRO A 272 -13.09 5.02 5.64
C PRO A 272 -14.22 4.62 4.68
N ASP A 273 -15.36 5.31 4.78
CA ASP A 273 -16.47 5.13 3.85
C ASP A 273 -16.07 5.42 2.40
N MET A 274 -16.71 4.72 1.47
CA MET A 274 -16.38 4.75 0.04
C MET A 274 -16.59 6.12 -0.62
N ASP A 275 -17.39 7.00 -0.02
CA ASP A 275 -17.66 8.36 -0.47
C ASP A 275 -16.84 9.41 0.28
N ASP A 276 -15.85 9.00 1.10
CA ASP A 276 -15.03 9.93 1.87
C ASP A 276 -14.27 10.91 0.97
N THR A 277 -14.61 12.20 1.07
CA THR A 277 -13.96 13.29 0.35
C THR A 277 -13.11 14.19 1.24
N ARG A 278 -12.83 13.79 2.48
CA ARG A 278 -11.95 14.56 3.39
C ARG A 278 -10.56 14.70 2.73
N PRO A 279 -9.88 15.84 2.93
CA PRO A 279 -8.49 15.98 2.48
C PRO A 279 -7.60 14.99 3.23
N ASN A 280 -6.54 14.51 2.58
CA ASN A 280 -5.61 13.59 3.21
C ASN A 280 -4.97 14.21 4.46
N GLU A 281 -4.89 13.37 5.48
CA GLU A 281 -4.15 13.64 6.70
C GLU A 281 -2.68 13.29 6.51
N THR A 282 -1.80 14.04 7.17
CA THR A 282 -0.36 13.78 7.25
C THR A 282 0.05 13.84 8.72
N SER A 283 1.24 13.32 9.06
CA SER A 283 1.77 13.46 10.43
C SER A 283 1.86 14.92 10.89
N TRP A 284 1.96 15.88 9.95
CA TRP A 284 2.03 17.32 10.24
C TRP A 284 0.65 17.92 10.50
N THR A 285 -0.37 17.59 9.70
CA THR A 285 -1.74 18.07 9.93
C THR A 285 -2.32 17.43 11.20
N PHE A 286 -1.98 16.17 11.47
CA PHE A 286 -2.44 15.47 12.67
C PHE A 286 -1.83 16.10 13.93
N MET A 287 -0.52 16.35 13.90
CA MET A 287 0.16 17.12 14.96
C MET A 287 -0.50 18.49 15.18
N LYS A 288 -0.89 19.18 14.09
CA LYS A 288 -1.53 20.49 14.20
C LYS A 288 -2.85 20.40 14.99
N LYS A 289 -3.67 19.38 14.72
CA LYS A 289 -4.92 19.15 15.48
C LYS A 289 -4.65 18.96 16.97
N ILE A 290 -3.65 18.15 17.30
CA ILE A 290 -3.21 17.92 18.70
C ILE A 290 -2.78 19.24 19.36
N ILE A 291 -1.93 20.03 18.70
CA ILE A 291 -1.44 21.32 19.24
C ILE A 291 -2.59 22.31 19.45
N ASP A 292 -3.49 22.42 18.47
CA ASP A 292 -4.59 23.38 18.50
C ASP A 292 -5.73 22.95 19.44
N GLY A 293 -5.67 21.74 19.99
CA GLY A 293 -6.72 21.18 20.84
C GLY A 293 -8.02 20.92 20.07
N ALA A 294 -7.94 20.72 18.75
CA ALA A 294 -9.09 20.35 17.93
C ALA A 294 -9.35 18.85 18.10
N ASP A 295 -10.38 18.54 18.88
CA ASP A 295 -11.00 17.25 19.23
C ASP A 295 -10.38 15.97 18.62
N GLN A 296 -9.97 15.06 19.52
CA GLN A 296 -9.79 13.62 19.24
C GLN A 296 -11.14 12.94 19.03
#